data_AF-A0A7J6KM55-F1
#
_entry.id   AF-A0A7J6KM55-F1
#
_cell.length_a   1.000
_cell.length_b   1.000
_cell.length_c   1.000
_cell.angle_alpha   90.00
_cell.angle_beta   90.00
_cell.angle_gamma   90.00
#
_symmetry.space_group_name_H-M   'P 1'
#
loop_
_entity.id
_entity.type
_entity.pdbx_description
1 polymer ?
#
loop_
_entity_poly.entity_id
_entity_poly.type
_entity_poly.pdbx_seq_one_letter_code
_entity_poly.pdbx_strand_id
1 'polypeptide(L)'
;MVDVQVDTVMAMVARAKEDIQQFKSSVKQAAEQNAQGGAFGLNAFRNKMANDDKSRSLYERVGGDLAIETAVDLMYSRAVADSRTRAYLEKNQKKMARIKKKMVQFLSGFTGGPKLYDADALKPVHYDMNITDYHFDAILELFDASFTTLNVHPAAKEDLIVALGKVRRDVTTGCTVRMEKARTSVKAGGDGYMFKKLKGKKGIAEFMDRLYEIINADARLKSFFKDKNIGKVKTGQTIYLEELFGGEKAYK
;
A
#
# COMPACT_ATOMS: atom_id res chain seq x y z
N MET A 1 -22.47 -38.45 -8.84
CA MET A 1 -22.13 -37.53 -7.73
C MET A 1 -21.64 -36.22 -8.33
N VAL A 2 -22.52 -35.44 -9.00
CA VAL A 2 -22.19 -34.11 -9.61
C VAL A 2 -23.36 -33.09 -9.56
N ASP A 3 -24.57 -33.45 -9.10
CA ASP A 3 -25.72 -32.51 -9.15
C ASP A 3 -25.85 -31.50 -8.00
N VAL A 4 -25.09 -31.65 -6.90
CA VAL A 4 -25.25 -30.78 -5.71
C VAL A 4 -24.64 -29.37 -5.92
N GLN A 5 -23.71 -29.21 -6.87
CA GLN A 5 -23.05 -27.93 -7.13
C GLN A 5 -23.88 -26.99 -8.04
N VAL A 6 -24.72 -27.51 -8.93
CA VAL A 6 -25.48 -26.67 -9.87
C VAL A 6 -26.62 -25.95 -9.16
N ASP A 7 -27.36 -26.63 -8.28
CA ASP A 7 -28.43 -26.03 -7.49
C ASP A 7 -27.91 -24.93 -6.56
N THR A 8 -26.72 -25.12 -6.00
CA THR A 8 -26.06 -24.11 -5.16
C THR A 8 -25.71 -22.87 -5.97
N VAL A 9 -25.17 -23.03 -7.19
CA VAL A 9 -24.83 -21.91 -8.07
C VAL A 9 -26.10 -21.19 -8.54
N MET A 10 -27.17 -21.92 -8.87
CA MET A 10 -28.44 -21.34 -9.29
C MET A 10 -29.13 -20.58 -8.14
N ALA A 11 -29.05 -21.08 -6.91
CA ALA A 11 -29.52 -20.35 -5.73
C ALA A 11 -28.72 -19.07 -5.47
N MET A 12 -27.40 -19.09 -5.68
CA MET A 12 -26.55 -17.89 -5.58
C MET A 12 -26.88 -16.86 -6.67
N VAL A 13 -27.15 -17.31 -7.90
CA VAL A 13 -27.56 -16.42 -9.00
C VAL A 13 -28.95 -15.83 -8.77
N ALA A 14 -29.89 -16.60 -8.21
CA ALA A 14 -31.21 -16.11 -7.83
C ALA A 14 -31.10 -15.03 -6.73
N ARG A 15 -30.30 -15.28 -5.69
CA ARG A 15 -30.03 -14.31 -4.63
C ARG A 15 -29.34 -13.05 -5.16
N ALA A 16 -28.35 -13.19 -6.04
CA ALA A 16 -27.71 -12.06 -6.70
C ALA A 16 -28.69 -11.24 -7.56
N LYS A 17 -29.67 -11.88 -8.20
CA LYS A 17 -30.72 -11.17 -8.96
C LYS A 17 -31.68 -10.41 -8.04
N GLU A 18 -32.04 -10.99 -6.90
CA GLU A 18 -32.83 -10.33 -5.86
C GLU A 18 -32.08 -9.14 -5.27
N ASP A 19 -30.80 -9.29 -4.93
CA ASP A 19 -29.95 -8.22 -4.43
C ASP A 19 -29.80 -7.08 -5.45
N ILE A 20 -29.66 -7.41 -6.75
CA ILE A 20 -29.61 -6.42 -7.83
C ILE A 20 -30.96 -5.70 -7.97
N GLN A 21 -32.10 -6.39 -7.81
CA GLN A 21 -33.41 -5.75 -7.84
C GLN A 21 -33.64 -4.85 -6.63
N GLN A 22 -33.24 -5.29 -5.45
CA GLN A 22 -33.33 -4.52 -4.21
C GLN A 22 -32.41 -3.29 -4.24
N PHE A 23 -31.23 -3.42 -4.87
CA PHE A 23 -30.34 -2.30 -5.14
C PHE A 23 -30.96 -1.32 -6.14
N LYS A 24 -31.53 -1.79 -7.25
CA LYS A 24 -32.21 -0.94 -8.24
C LYS A 24 -33.41 -0.21 -7.65
N SER A 25 -34.22 -0.87 -6.81
CA SER A 25 -35.33 -0.23 -6.11
C SER A 25 -34.84 0.82 -5.11
N SER A 26 -33.77 0.53 -4.36
CA SER A 26 -33.16 1.49 -3.42
C SER A 26 -32.59 2.71 -4.12
N VAL A 27 -31.95 2.54 -5.28
CA VAL A 27 -31.44 3.64 -6.12
C VAL A 27 -32.59 4.48 -6.68
N LYS A 28 -33.68 3.83 -7.12
CA LYS A 28 -34.88 4.53 -7.61
C LYS A 28 -35.56 5.31 -6.49
N GLN A 29 -35.69 4.74 -5.30
CA GLN A 29 -36.28 5.39 -4.14
C GLN A 29 -35.41 6.55 -3.63
N ALA A 30 -34.08 6.42 -3.66
CA ALA A 30 -33.15 7.51 -3.39
C ALA A 30 -33.24 8.62 -4.46
N ALA A 31 -33.45 8.27 -5.73
CA ALA A 31 -33.68 9.24 -6.80
C ALA A 31 -35.01 9.98 -6.64
N GLU A 32 -36.08 9.30 -6.21
CA GLU A 32 -37.39 9.88 -5.93
C GLU A 32 -37.41 10.74 -4.67
N GLN A 33 -36.68 10.35 -3.61
CA GLN A 33 -36.44 11.18 -2.41
C GLN A 33 -35.64 12.45 -2.74
N ASN A 34 -34.67 12.35 -3.64
CA ASN A 34 -33.94 13.51 -4.18
C ASN A 34 -34.84 14.42 -5.05
N ALA A 35 -35.91 13.89 -5.65
CA ALA A 35 -36.85 14.67 -6.47
C ALA A 35 -37.94 15.38 -5.63
N GLN A 36 -38.29 14.87 -4.44
CA GLN A 36 -39.31 15.47 -3.55
C GLN A 36 -38.73 16.42 -2.48
N GLY A 37 -37.40 16.43 -2.29
CA GLY A 37 -36.70 17.42 -1.48
C GLY A 37 -36.56 18.76 -2.19
N GLY A 38 -37.64 19.55 -2.25
CA GLY A 38 -37.58 20.95 -2.62
C GLY A 38 -36.43 21.65 -1.89
N ALA A 39 -35.51 22.25 -2.65
CA ALA A 39 -34.23 22.85 -2.24
C ALA A 39 -32.98 21.93 -2.09
N PHE A 40 -33.03 20.67 -2.52
CA PHE A 40 -31.85 19.77 -2.53
C PHE A 40 -31.30 19.55 -3.95
N GLY A 41 -30.44 20.48 -4.40
CA GLY A 41 -29.74 20.34 -5.67
C GLY A 41 -28.87 21.53 -6.00
N LEU A 42 -29.36 22.75 -5.75
CA LEU A 42 -28.55 23.95 -5.96
C LEU A 42 -27.34 23.99 -5.04
N ASN A 43 -27.44 23.58 -3.76
CA ASN A 43 -26.29 23.58 -2.87
C ASN A 43 -25.26 22.49 -3.23
N ALA A 44 -25.69 21.30 -3.67
CA ALA A 44 -24.78 20.25 -4.14
C ALA A 44 -24.11 20.62 -5.47
N PHE A 45 -24.87 21.21 -6.42
CA PHE A 45 -24.34 21.70 -7.69
C PHE A 45 -23.44 22.94 -7.50
N ARG A 46 -23.81 23.86 -6.61
CA ARG A 46 -23.00 25.02 -6.22
C ARG A 46 -21.75 24.61 -5.46
N ASN A 47 -21.80 23.61 -4.58
CA ASN A 47 -20.63 23.06 -3.91
C ASN A 47 -19.72 22.32 -4.89
N LYS A 48 -20.29 21.60 -5.87
CA LYS A 48 -19.50 20.98 -6.95
C LYS A 48 -18.83 22.04 -7.83
N MET A 49 -19.55 23.06 -8.29
CA MET A 49 -18.98 24.16 -9.08
C MET A 49 -17.98 25.03 -8.29
N ALA A 50 -18.20 25.28 -7.01
CA ALA A 50 -17.28 26.04 -6.16
C ALA A 50 -15.99 25.27 -5.83
N ASN A 51 -16.02 23.93 -5.85
CA ASN A 51 -14.87 23.07 -5.58
C ASN A 51 -14.22 22.46 -6.85
N ASP A 52 -14.87 22.55 -8.01
CA ASP A 52 -14.31 22.29 -9.35
C ASP A 52 -13.80 23.56 -10.03
N ASP A 53 -13.92 24.71 -9.38
CA ASP A 53 -13.34 25.96 -9.85
C ASP A 53 -11.81 25.87 -9.83
N LYS A 54 -11.24 25.41 -10.96
CA LYS A 54 -9.80 25.32 -11.21
C LYS A 54 -9.11 26.70 -11.21
N SER A 55 -9.84 27.80 -11.06
CA SER A 55 -9.24 29.12 -10.84
C SER A 55 -8.63 29.24 -9.43
N ARG A 56 -9.08 28.41 -8.47
CA ARG A 56 -8.49 28.32 -7.13
C ARG A 56 -7.43 27.24 -7.07
N SER A 57 -6.43 27.46 -6.21
CA SER A 57 -5.39 26.48 -5.93
C SER A 57 -6.00 25.20 -5.35
N LEU A 58 -5.33 24.07 -5.55
CA LEU A 58 -5.73 22.81 -4.91
C LEU A 58 -5.72 22.95 -3.39
N TYR A 59 -4.76 23.72 -2.85
CA TYR A 59 -4.66 24.10 -1.44
C TYR A 59 -5.96 24.68 -0.88
N GLU A 60 -6.54 25.67 -1.55
CA GLU A 60 -7.80 26.29 -1.13
C GLU A 60 -8.97 25.30 -1.23
N ARG A 61 -9.01 24.52 -2.32
CA ARG A 61 -10.07 23.54 -2.57
C ARG A 61 -10.08 22.40 -1.56
N VAL A 62 -8.93 22.03 -0.97
CA VAL A 62 -8.86 21.02 0.10
C VAL A 62 -9.11 21.59 1.49
N GLY A 63 -9.29 22.90 1.64
CA GLY A 63 -9.58 23.57 2.92
C GLY A 63 -8.37 24.20 3.62
N GLY A 64 -7.25 24.39 2.91
CA GLY A 64 -6.08 25.10 3.39
C GLY A 64 -5.32 24.40 4.51
N ASP A 65 -4.54 25.18 5.28
CA ASP A 65 -3.60 24.66 6.29
C ASP A 65 -4.27 23.81 7.36
N LEU A 66 -5.43 24.24 7.89
CA LEU A 66 -6.12 23.51 8.95
C LEU A 66 -6.58 22.12 8.49
N ALA A 67 -7.12 22.03 7.28
CA ALA A 67 -7.54 20.76 6.71
C ALA A 67 -6.34 19.85 6.42
N ILE A 68 -5.25 20.41 5.88
CA ILE A 68 -4.01 19.66 5.63
C ILE A 68 -3.38 19.15 6.92
N GLU A 69 -3.27 20.00 7.95
CA GLU A 69 -2.71 19.62 9.26
C GLU A 69 -3.52 18.48 9.90
N THR A 70 -4.84 18.62 9.91
CA THR A 70 -5.73 17.58 10.44
C THR A 70 -5.66 16.29 9.62
N ALA A 71 -5.60 16.39 8.30
CA ALA A 71 -5.48 15.23 7.41
C ALA A 71 -4.16 14.49 7.61
N VAL A 72 -3.05 15.21 7.78
CA VAL A 72 -1.73 14.63 8.07
C VAL A 72 -1.77 13.89 9.40
N ASP A 73 -2.33 14.48 10.44
CA ASP A 73 -2.44 13.82 11.74
C ASP A 73 -3.29 12.54 11.67
N LEU A 74 -4.43 12.61 11.00
CA LEU A 74 -5.31 11.47 10.75
C LEU A 74 -4.63 10.37 9.92
N MET A 75 -3.87 10.74 8.89
CA MET A 75 -3.15 9.80 8.03
C MET A 75 -2.07 9.07 8.83
N TYR A 76 -1.24 9.79 9.60
CA TYR A 76 -0.20 9.15 10.42
C TYR A 76 -0.78 8.27 11.53
N SER A 77 -1.91 8.65 12.12
CA SER A 77 -2.61 7.79 13.09
C SER A 77 -3.00 6.45 12.46
N ARG A 78 -3.55 6.48 11.23
CA ARG A 78 -3.89 5.25 10.48
C ARG A 78 -2.64 4.49 10.04
N ALA A 79 -1.59 5.19 9.60
CA ALA A 79 -0.35 4.58 9.11
C ALA A 79 0.43 3.80 10.19
N VAL A 80 0.29 4.19 11.47
CA VAL A 80 0.86 3.44 12.60
C VAL A 80 0.11 2.12 12.85
N ALA A 81 -1.19 2.09 12.57
CA ALA A 81 -2.01 0.89 12.69
C ALA A 81 -1.94 -0.03 11.44
N ASP A 82 -1.67 0.54 10.27
CA ASP A 82 -1.61 -0.21 9.01
C ASP A 82 -0.34 -1.09 8.93
N SER A 83 -0.56 -2.39 8.74
CA SER A 83 0.49 -3.40 8.67
C SER A 83 1.48 -3.19 7.52
N ARG A 84 1.06 -2.52 6.44
CA ARG A 84 1.83 -2.21 5.23
C ARG A 84 2.84 -1.08 5.48
N THR A 85 2.49 -0.11 6.31
CA THR A 85 3.28 1.12 6.49
C THR A 85 4.02 1.19 7.82
N ARG A 86 3.48 0.58 8.89
CA ARG A 86 4.00 0.74 10.27
C ARG A 86 5.49 0.46 10.44
N ALA A 87 6.06 -0.43 9.62
CA ALA A 87 7.46 -0.82 9.72
C ALA A 87 8.43 0.29 9.30
N TYR A 88 7.97 1.24 8.47
CA TYR A 88 8.78 2.34 7.93
C TYR A 88 8.70 3.62 8.77
N LEU A 89 7.78 3.68 9.73
CA LEU A 89 7.54 4.87 10.53
C LEU A 89 8.53 5.01 11.68
N GLU A 90 8.89 6.26 11.98
CA GLU A 90 9.74 6.60 13.11
C GLU A 90 9.03 6.28 14.44
N LYS A 91 9.70 5.54 15.31
CA LYS A 91 9.14 5.11 16.60
C LYS A 91 9.27 6.19 17.67
N ASN A 92 10.25 7.08 17.52
CA ASN A 92 10.45 8.21 18.42
C ASN A 92 9.40 9.30 18.18
N GLN A 93 8.56 9.57 19.19
CA GLN A 93 7.46 10.52 19.08
C GLN A 93 7.90 11.96 18.76
N LYS A 94 9.05 12.43 19.30
CA LYS A 94 9.56 13.78 19.01
C LYS A 94 10.01 13.91 17.55
N LYS A 95 10.68 12.88 17.02
CA LYS A 95 11.07 12.85 15.61
C LYS A 95 9.85 12.70 14.70
N MET A 96 8.86 11.88 15.08
CA MET A 96 7.59 11.76 14.35
C MET A 96 6.86 13.10 14.24
N ALA A 97 6.78 13.87 15.34
CA ALA A 97 6.18 15.22 15.30
C ALA A 97 6.89 16.16 14.30
N ARG A 98 8.23 16.10 14.22
CA ARG A 98 9.00 16.86 13.22
C ARG A 98 8.72 16.40 11.79
N ILE A 99 8.58 15.10 11.57
CA ILE A 99 8.24 14.52 10.26
C ILE A 99 6.85 14.97 9.82
N LYS A 100 5.84 14.91 10.72
CA LYS A 100 4.49 15.42 10.45
C LYS A 100 4.49 16.89 10.02
N LYS A 101 5.24 17.75 10.73
CA LYS A 101 5.39 19.15 10.37
C LYS A 101 5.96 19.33 8.95
N LYS A 102 6.97 18.53 8.58
CA LYS A 102 7.52 18.54 7.21
C LYS A 102 6.51 18.04 6.18
N MET A 103 5.69 17.05 6.51
CA MET A 103 4.63 16.56 5.63
C MET A 103 3.56 17.64 5.39
N VAL A 104 3.18 18.40 6.42
CA VAL A 104 2.28 19.56 6.26
C VAL A 104 2.90 20.61 5.35
N GLN A 105 4.18 20.95 5.55
CA GLN A 105 4.89 21.90 4.68
C GLN A 105 4.92 21.42 3.23
N PHE A 106 5.21 20.14 3.02
CA PHE A 106 5.17 19.50 1.70
C PHE A 106 3.79 19.64 1.06
N LEU A 107 2.73 19.17 1.72
CA LEU A 107 1.38 19.19 1.14
C LEU A 107 0.89 20.62 0.89
N SER A 108 1.13 21.54 1.82
CA SER A 108 0.75 22.94 1.65
C SER A 108 1.43 23.54 0.44
N GLY A 109 2.76 23.41 0.28
CA GLY A 109 3.46 23.93 -0.91
C GLY A 109 3.13 23.21 -2.20
N PHE A 110 3.05 21.88 -2.15
CA PHE A 110 2.79 21.04 -3.31
C PHE A 110 1.40 21.26 -3.92
N THR A 111 0.43 21.67 -3.10
CA THR A 111 -0.94 21.98 -3.55
C THR A 111 -1.15 23.45 -3.94
N GLY A 112 -0.08 24.27 -3.91
CA GLY A 112 -0.12 25.69 -4.28
C GLY A 112 -0.41 26.64 -3.12
N GLY A 113 -0.25 26.19 -1.88
CA GLY A 113 -0.33 27.01 -0.67
C GLY A 113 0.95 27.80 -0.39
N PRO A 114 0.97 28.60 0.70
CA PRO A 114 2.03 29.57 0.96
C PRO A 114 3.34 28.97 1.49
N LYS A 115 3.33 27.70 1.94
CA LYS A 115 4.51 27.05 2.51
C LYS A 115 5.43 26.58 1.38
N LEU A 116 6.72 26.84 1.50
CA LEU A 116 7.71 26.28 0.59
C LEU A 116 8.14 24.88 1.05
N TYR A 117 8.33 23.99 0.10
CA TYR A 117 8.95 22.70 0.32
C TYR A 117 9.90 22.37 -0.82
N ASP A 118 11.09 21.92 -0.47
CA ASP A 118 12.09 21.46 -1.42
C ASP A 118 11.76 20.02 -1.87
N ALA A 119 11.17 19.90 -3.07
CA ALA A 119 10.84 18.60 -3.65
C ALA A 119 12.08 17.71 -3.86
N ASP A 120 13.26 18.31 -4.06
CA ASP A 120 14.51 17.57 -4.27
C ASP A 120 14.94 16.80 -3.01
N ALA A 121 14.41 17.17 -1.84
CA ALA A 121 14.63 16.48 -0.59
C ALA A 121 13.87 15.13 -0.47
N LEU A 122 12.85 14.87 -1.31
CA LEU A 122 12.06 13.64 -1.22
C LEU A 122 12.91 12.40 -1.52
N LYS A 123 13.61 12.41 -2.64
CA LYS A 123 14.40 11.27 -3.08
C LYS A 123 15.46 10.83 -2.06
N PRO A 124 16.37 11.69 -1.58
CA PRO A 124 17.43 11.25 -0.65
C PRO A 124 16.87 10.74 0.68
N VAL A 125 15.75 11.30 1.18
CA VAL A 125 15.13 10.86 2.43
C VAL A 125 14.54 9.44 2.32
N HIS A 126 14.00 9.09 1.15
CA HIS A 126 13.35 7.79 0.93
C HIS A 126 14.25 6.75 0.25
N TYR A 127 15.42 7.16 -0.27
CA TYR A 127 16.28 6.29 -1.09
C TYR A 127 16.69 4.99 -0.37
N ASP A 128 17.09 5.08 0.89
CA ASP A 128 17.51 3.89 1.66
C ASP A 128 16.34 3.13 2.27
N MET A 129 15.11 3.60 2.07
CA MET A 129 13.91 2.89 2.45
C MET A 129 13.53 1.92 1.33
N ASN A 130 13.19 0.67 1.68
CA ASN A 130 12.76 -0.32 0.69
C ASN A 130 11.28 -0.16 0.30
N ILE A 131 10.87 1.08 0.02
CA ILE A 131 9.49 1.43 -0.33
C ILE A 131 9.22 0.99 -1.76
N THR A 132 8.12 0.27 -1.95
CA THR A 132 7.65 -0.25 -3.24
C THR A 132 6.36 0.46 -3.61
N ASP A 133 5.84 0.23 -4.81
CA ASP A 133 4.52 0.73 -5.21
C ASP A 133 3.42 0.31 -4.24
N TYR A 134 3.43 -0.93 -3.78
CA TYR A 134 2.50 -1.43 -2.76
C TYR A 134 2.48 -0.58 -1.47
N HIS A 135 3.66 -0.16 -0.99
CA HIS A 135 3.77 0.69 0.19
C HIS A 135 3.34 2.14 -0.09
N PHE A 136 3.62 2.64 -1.29
CA PHE A 136 3.24 3.98 -1.69
C PHE A 136 1.72 4.10 -1.88
N ASP A 137 1.10 3.12 -2.51
CA ASP A 137 -0.36 3.03 -2.71
C ASP A 137 -1.08 3.01 -1.36
N ALA A 138 -0.56 2.28 -0.39
CA ALA A 138 -1.09 2.28 0.98
C ALA A 138 -1.11 3.70 1.58
N ILE A 139 -0.06 4.51 1.39
CA ILE A 139 -0.04 5.89 1.87
C ILE A 139 -1.09 6.76 1.15
N LEU A 140 -1.27 6.58 -0.17
CA LEU A 140 -2.32 7.30 -0.91
C LEU A 140 -3.73 6.95 -0.41
N GLU A 141 -4.01 5.67 -0.17
CA GLU A 141 -5.29 5.22 0.41
C GLU A 141 -5.53 5.83 1.81
N LEU A 142 -4.47 5.91 2.63
CA LEU A 142 -4.57 6.50 3.97
C LEU A 142 -4.81 8.01 3.91
N PHE A 143 -4.24 8.71 2.93
CA PHE A 143 -4.58 10.11 2.65
C PHE A 143 -6.04 10.24 2.20
N ASP A 144 -6.48 9.42 1.24
CA ASP A 144 -7.85 9.43 0.74
C ASP A 144 -8.87 9.25 1.88
N ALA A 145 -8.64 8.26 2.75
CA ALA A 145 -9.48 8.01 3.92
C ALA A 145 -9.47 9.19 4.91
N SER A 146 -8.33 9.87 5.07
CA SER A 146 -8.19 11.01 5.99
C SER A 146 -8.93 12.23 5.48
N PHE A 147 -8.79 12.58 4.20
CA PHE A 147 -9.54 13.69 3.59
C PHE A 147 -11.03 13.40 3.47
N THR A 148 -11.42 12.14 3.24
CA THR A 148 -12.83 11.71 3.28
C THR A 148 -13.43 11.93 4.67
N THR A 149 -12.69 11.62 5.75
CA THR A 149 -13.12 11.85 7.13
C THR A 149 -13.37 13.35 7.41
N LEU A 150 -12.62 14.23 6.74
CA LEU A 150 -12.77 15.68 6.86
C LEU A 150 -13.85 16.27 5.94
N ASN A 151 -14.60 15.42 5.22
CA ASN A 151 -15.60 15.83 4.24
C ASN A 151 -15.05 16.78 3.17
N VAL A 152 -13.77 16.62 2.79
CA VAL A 152 -13.21 17.35 1.64
C VAL A 152 -13.91 16.89 0.37
N HIS A 153 -14.18 17.85 -0.52
CA HIS A 153 -14.92 17.58 -1.75
C HIS A 153 -14.23 16.48 -2.59
N PRO A 154 -14.96 15.47 -3.10
CA PRO A 154 -14.36 14.33 -3.80
C PRO A 154 -13.44 14.70 -4.96
N ALA A 155 -13.79 15.75 -5.72
CA ALA A 155 -12.95 16.18 -6.85
C ALA A 155 -11.61 16.80 -6.42
N ALA A 156 -11.60 17.56 -5.32
CA ALA A 156 -10.35 18.11 -4.78
C ALA A 156 -9.46 16.99 -4.20
N LYS A 157 -10.08 16.00 -3.55
CA LYS A 157 -9.39 14.80 -3.07
C LYS A 157 -8.77 14.00 -4.22
N GLU A 158 -9.52 13.74 -5.28
CA GLU A 158 -9.02 13.02 -6.47
C GLU A 158 -7.83 13.75 -7.11
N ASP A 159 -7.96 15.06 -7.33
CA ASP A 159 -6.88 15.90 -7.85
C ASP A 159 -5.63 15.84 -6.96
N LEU A 160 -5.80 15.79 -5.64
CA LEU A 160 -4.71 15.63 -4.69
C LEU A 160 -4.02 14.27 -4.79
N ILE A 161 -4.78 13.19 -4.86
CA ILE A 161 -4.22 11.83 -5.00
C ILE A 161 -3.46 11.70 -6.33
N VAL A 162 -4.02 12.21 -7.42
CA VAL A 162 -3.35 12.26 -8.73
C VAL A 162 -2.08 13.11 -8.67
N ALA A 163 -2.12 14.26 -7.99
CA ALA A 163 -0.95 15.10 -7.81
C ALA A 163 0.14 14.37 -7.01
N LEU A 164 -0.20 13.76 -5.87
CA LEU A 164 0.74 12.99 -5.05
C LEU A 164 1.35 11.81 -5.81
N GLY A 165 0.61 11.21 -6.75
CA GLY A 165 1.13 10.19 -7.65
C GLY A 165 2.38 10.63 -8.44
N LYS A 166 2.57 11.94 -8.68
CA LYS A 166 3.73 12.47 -9.42
C LYS A 166 5.06 12.32 -8.67
N VAL A 167 5.05 12.29 -7.34
CA VAL A 167 6.29 12.11 -6.54
C VAL A 167 6.65 10.65 -6.27
N ARG A 168 5.85 9.70 -6.79
CA ARG A 168 6.05 8.26 -6.61
C ARG A 168 7.46 7.83 -6.98
N ARG A 169 7.98 8.32 -8.11
CA ARG A 169 9.32 7.93 -8.59
C ARG A 169 10.37 8.32 -7.55
N ASP A 170 10.31 9.52 -6.99
CA ASP A 170 11.31 9.99 -6.04
C ASP A 170 11.29 9.17 -4.74
N VAL A 171 10.12 8.74 -4.31
CA VAL A 171 9.96 7.90 -3.10
C VAL A 171 10.37 6.44 -3.34
N THR A 172 10.06 5.86 -4.50
CA THR A 172 10.30 4.43 -4.79
C THR A 172 11.66 4.13 -5.41
N THR A 173 12.37 5.16 -5.91
CA THR A 173 13.63 5.00 -6.69
C THR A 173 14.64 4.07 -6.01
N GLY A 174 14.80 4.19 -4.69
CA GLY A 174 15.75 3.37 -3.95
C GLY A 174 15.52 1.87 -4.12
N CYS A 175 14.27 1.43 -3.98
CA CYS A 175 13.89 0.04 -4.19
C CYS A 175 14.09 -0.37 -5.65
N THR A 176 13.62 0.45 -6.59
CA THR A 176 13.74 0.18 -8.03
C THR A 176 15.20 -0.01 -8.46
N VAL A 177 16.10 0.87 -8.04
CA VAL A 177 17.53 0.79 -8.36
C VAL A 177 18.16 -0.48 -7.78
N ARG A 178 17.85 -0.82 -6.52
CA ARG A 178 18.37 -2.05 -5.90
C ARG A 178 17.87 -3.31 -6.58
N MET A 179 16.58 -3.36 -6.93
CA MET A 179 15.99 -4.48 -7.66
C MET A 179 16.60 -4.64 -9.05
N GLU A 180 16.80 -3.54 -9.77
CA GLU A 180 17.42 -3.58 -11.10
C GLU A 180 18.88 -4.04 -11.04
N LYS A 181 19.65 -3.52 -10.07
CA LYS A 181 21.02 -3.97 -9.84
C LYS A 181 21.09 -5.45 -9.51
N ALA A 182 20.17 -5.95 -8.67
CA ALA A 182 20.09 -7.37 -8.33
C ALA A 182 19.77 -8.21 -9.58
N ARG A 183 18.77 -7.80 -10.38
CA ARG A 183 18.40 -8.45 -11.64
C ARG A 183 19.57 -8.50 -12.62
N THR A 184 20.23 -7.36 -12.84
CA THR A 184 21.38 -7.27 -13.75
C THR A 184 22.54 -8.13 -13.28
N SER A 185 22.82 -8.14 -11.97
CA SER A 185 23.89 -8.97 -11.39
C SER A 185 23.62 -10.47 -11.56
N VAL A 186 22.37 -10.90 -11.36
CA VAL A 186 21.97 -12.29 -11.59
C VAL A 186 22.11 -12.66 -13.07
N LYS A 187 21.65 -11.80 -13.99
CA LYS A 187 21.78 -12.02 -15.43
C LYS A 187 23.24 -12.11 -15.89
N ALA A 188 24.10 -11.20 -15.41
CA ALA A 188 25.51 -11.18 -15.76
C ALA A 188 26.30 -12.37 -15.20
N GLY A 189 25.86 -12.90 -14.05
CA GLY A 189 26.52 -14.04 -13.42
C GLY A 189 26.29 -15.39 -14.10
N GLY A 190 25.24 -15.51 -14.92
CA GLY A 190 24.88 -16.77 -15.60
C GLY A 190 24.44 -17.89 -14.66
N ASP A 191 24.37 -19.11 -15.19
CA ASP A 191 23.89 -20.28 -14.47
C ASP A 191 24.76 -20.61 -13.25
N GLY A 192 24.10 -20.86 -12.12
CA GLY A 192 24.79 -21.15 -10.85
C GLY A 192 25.45 -19.94 -10.20
N TYR A 193 25.25 -18.70 -10.69
CA TYR A 193 25.79 -17.49 -10.05
C TYR A 193 25.41 -17.38 -8.58
N MET A 194 24.11 -17.51 -8.29
CA MET A 194 23.60 -17.40 -6.92
C MET A 194 24.12 -18.56 -6.06
N PHE A 195 24.15 -19.78 -6.60
CA PHE A 195 24.73 -20.93 -5.93
C PHE A 195 26.20 -20.69 -5.54
N LYS A 196 27.04 -20.22 -6.46
CA LYS A 196 28.45 -19.87 -6.17
C LYS A 196 28.56 -18.73 -5.15
N LYS A 197 27.75 -17.68 -5.30
CA LYS A 197 27.74 -16.52 -4.40
C LYS A 197 27.32 -16.88 -2.97
N LEU A 198 26.46 -17.88 -2.83
CA LEU A 198 26.03 -18.47 -1.55
C LEU A 198 26.96 -19.60 -1.08
N LYS A 199 28.16 -19.75 -1.64
CA LYS A 199 29.16 -20.77 -1.28
C LYS A 199 28.70 -22.23 -1.50
N GLY A 200 27.88 -22.45 -2.52
CA GLY A 200 27.39 -23.76 -2.94
C GLY A 200 26.51 -24.45 -1.89
N LYS A 201 26.43 -25.79 -1.96
CA LYS A 201 25.60 -26.62 -1.06
C LYS A 201 25.85 -26.29 0.42
N LYS A 202 27.13 -26.17 0.80
CA LYS A 202 27.53 -25.87 2.19
C LYS A 202 26.95 -24.54 2.68
N GLY A 203 27.13 -23.46 1.95
CA GLY A 203 26.65 -22.16 2.42
C GLY A 203 25.12 -22.03 2.38
N ILE A 204 24.44 -22.73 1.46
CA ILE A 204 22.98 -22.82 1.46
C ILE A 204 22.49 -23.62 2.69
N ALA A 205 23.15 -24.74 3.02
CA ALA A 205 22.84 -25.51 4.23
C ALA A 205 23.05 -24.68 5.50
N GLU A 206 24.18 -23.97 5.63
CA GLU A 206 24.46 -23.07 6.76
C GLU A 206 23.41 -21.95 6.89
N PHE A 207 22.98 -21.38 5.76
CA PHE A 207 21.88 -20.39 5.73
C PHE A 207 20.57 -21.01 6.25
N MET A 208 20.23 -22.20 5.79
CA MET A 208 19.02 -22.92 6.21
C MET A 208 19.07 -23.32 7.68
N ASP A 209 20.23 -23.72 8.20
CA ASP A 209 20.42 -23.98 9.62
C ASP A 209 20.09 -22.75 10.45
N ARG A 210 20.72 -21.63 10.11
CA ARG A 210 20.50 -20.35 10.80
C ARG A 210 19.06 -19.84 10.67
N LEU A 211 18.44 -20.00 9.51
CA LEU A 211 17.04 -19.61 9.31
C LEU A 211 16.11 -20.38 10.26
N TYR A 212 16.29 -21.69 10.37
CA TYR A 212 15.47 -22.53 11.25
C TYR A 212 15.75 -22.28 12.74
N GLU A 213 16.98 -21.94 13.12
CA GLU A 213 17.29 -21.45 14.47
C GLU A 213 16.49 -20.19 14.81
N ILE A 214 16.47 -19.20 13.89
CA ILE A 214 15.71 -17.95 14.08
C ILE A 214 14.21 -18.23 14.15
N ILE A 215 13.68 -19.07 13.26
CA ILE A 215 12.25 -19.46 13.26
C ILE A 215 11.86 -20.11 14.59
N ASN A 216 12.70 -21.01 15.11
CA ASN A 216 12.43 -21.70 16.37
C ASN A 216 12.56 -20.79 17.60
N ALA A 217 13.42 -19.76 17.53
CA ALA A 217 13.54 -18.75 18.56
C ALA A 217 12.38 -17.73 18.54
N ASP A 218 11.79 -17.46 17.38
CA ASP A 218 10.72 -16.47 17.25
C ASP A 218 9.39 -17.01 17.81
N ALA A 219 8.91 -16.40 18.90
CA ALA A 219 7.68 -16.81 19.56
C ALA A 219 6.43 -16.75 18.66
N ARG A 220 6.43 -15.91 17.62
CA ARG A 220 5.33 -15.75 16.67
C ARG A 220 5.32 -16.85 15.61
N LEU A 221 6.49 -17.41 15.29
CA LEU A 221 6.63 -18.41 14.23
C LEU A 221 6.75 -19.82 14.77
N LYS A 222 7.45 -20.04 15.89
CA LYS A 222 7.82 -21.36 16.39
C LYS A 222 6.66 -22.35 16.44
N SER A 223 5.45 -21.91 16.81
CA SER A 223 4.26 -22.78 16.89
C SER A 223 3.88 -23.43 15.56
N PHE A 224 4.12 -22.76 14.43
CA PHE A 224 3.85 -23.28 13.10
C PHE A 224 4.88 -24.33 12.63
N PHE A 225 6.00 -24.47 13.34
CA PHE A 225 7.13 -25.31 12.93
C PHE A 225 7.47 -26.40 13.97
N LYS A 226 6.54 -26.71 14.90
CA LYS A 226 6.72 -27.72 15.97
C LYS A 226 6.56 -29.18 15.53
N ASP A 227 6.20 -29.42 14.27
CA ASP A 227 5.86 -30.77 13.80
C ASP A 227 7.08 -31.69 13.69
N LYS A 228 6.85 -33.00 13.91
CA LYS A 228 7.87 -34.06 13.82
C LYS A 228 8.55 -34.15 12.46
N ASN A 229 7.99 -33.52 11.42
CA ASN A 229 8.52 -33.53 10.06
C ASN A 229 9.43 -32.34 9.73
N ILE A 230 9.71 -31.45 10.68
CA ILE A 230 10.43 -30.21 10.37
C ILE A 230 11.83 -30.44 9.81
N GLY A 231 12.52 -31.50 10.26
CA GLY A 231 13.80 -31.89 9.68
C GLY A 231 13.70 -32.24 8.20
N LYS A 232 12.65 -32.98 7.80
CA LYS A 232 12.41 -33.33 6.39
C LYS A 232 12.04 -32.11 5.56
N VAL A 233 11.21 -31.21 6.10
CA VAL A 233 10.83 -29.95 5.42
C VAL A 233 12.07 -29.10 5.18
N LYS A 234 12.92 -28.92 6.20
CA LYS A 234 14.18 -28.19 6.08
C LYS A 234 15.07 -28.81 5.01
N THR A 235 15.29 -30.13 5.03
CA THR A 235 16.09 -30.82 4.00
C THR A 235 15.53 -30.61 2.60
N GLY A 236 14.21 -30.77 2.42
CA GLY A 236 13.56 -30.54 1.13
C GLY A 236 13.71 -29.11 0.64
N GLN A 237 13.54 -28.12 1.52
CA GLN A 237 13.75 -26.71 1.19
C GLN A 237 15.21 -26.38 0.87
N THR A 238 16.18 -26.98 1.57
CA THR A 238 17.60 -26.84 1.25
C THR A 238 17.88 -27.33 -0.17
N ILE A 239 17.41 -28.53 -0.53
CA ILE A 239 17.58 -29.10 -1.87
C ILE A 239 16.89 -28.24 -2.93
N TYR A 240 15.67 -27.76 -2.65
CA TYR A 240 14.96 -26.86 -3.54
C TYR A 240 15.74 -25.56 -3.81
N LEU A 241 16.31 -24.95 -2.76
CA LEU A 241 17.10 -23.72 -2.90
C LEU A 241 18.43 -23.97 -3.62
N GLU A 242 19.07 -25.11 -3.38
CA GLU A 242 20.25 -25.53 -4.14
C GLU A 242 19.93 -25.56 -5.64
N GLU A 243 18.85 -26.24 -6.04
CA GLU A 243 18.41 -26.31 -7.43
C GLU A 243 18.02 -24.94 -8.00
N LEU A 244 17.19 -24.17 -7.27
CA LEU A 244 16.71 -22.85 -7.68
C LEU A 244 17.86 -21.87 -7.95
N PHE A 245 18.94 -21.95 -7.17
CA PHE A 245 20.10 -21.07 -7.32
C PHE A 245 21.13 -21.57 -8.34
N GLY A 246 20.84 -22.67 -9.03
CA GLY A 246 21.64 -23.24 -10.12
C GLY A 246 22.61 -24.34 -9.69
N GLY A 247 22.31 -25.03 -8.58
CA GLY A 247 22.94 -26.28 -8.20
C GLY A 247 22.39 -27.48 -8.97
N GLU A 248 22.68 -28.67 -8.48
CA GLU A 248 22.22 -29.92 -9.09
C GLU A 248 20.69 -30.05 -8.99
N LYS A 249 20.05 -30.53 -10.06
CA LYS A 249 18.61 -30.83 -10.07
C LYS A 249 18.34 -32.07 -9.24
N ALA A 250 18.01 -31.87 -7.98
CA ALA A 250 17.85 -32.94 -7.01
C ALA A 250 16.51 -32.84 -6.26
N TYR A 251 15.73 -31.77 -6.48
CA TYR A 251 14.41 -31.62 -5.91
C TYR A 251 13.41 -32.52 -6.67
N LYS A 252 12.56 -33.23 -5.94
CA LYS A 252 11.61 -34.22 -6.47
C LYS A 252 10.21 -33.95 -5.96
#